data_AF-H1VP70-F1
#
_entry.id   AF-H1VP70-F1
#
_cell.length_a   1.000
_cell.length_b   1.000
_cell.length_c   1.000
_cell.angle_alpha   90.00
_cell.angle_beta   90.00
_cell.angle_gamma   90.00
#
_symmetry.space_group_name_H-M   'P 1'
#
loop_
_entity.id
_entity.type
_entity.pdbx_description
1 polymer ?
#
loop_
_entity_poly.entity_id
_entity_poly.type
_entity_poly.pdbx_seq_one_letter_code
_entity_poly.pdbx_strand_id
1 'polypeptide(L)'
;MAMKGWALISTKFLGGKPDPKATKQPLHKSPTLRLSLSLSTILLLYRILFRFLSRLRAHLLDPSAAPFRQRNPRTTATLTSPYAPAIGASMAGMFLGVYPAQQLRVTVAIYTLFRALEFGWNLCEEEGMIWGFKNGGKVKRERPWWWGSWLIQPFAFGQLLHAVVFDRDCFPESYGTFIFKHSSAYIHPRPKDYPSHLKWPKSMEIVDNLAQMAKLNWPPFVSPTLFPNKETLPPTLAAVAPLTSSAHPIITSLSCATLHPSDPSCLRTYLNFWLGSFPGLTRFFLIIYSVMTFVPRFRSLYHSPVTTLQRVLTKSLSMSTFLTGAISTAWASICFFQQWFPRTFLPTQRFFFGGFLAGLWAWVERKNGRGVFLYSARVSVDSLWKVGVKRRWWKAMKGGDVWVFVMALMLTGVVYERDARAVKEGSWRKGISWVRGEGFKDWSIDEDFAEESAEKIN
;
A
#
# COMPACT_ATOMS: atom_id res chain seq x y z
N MET A 1 -0.75 2.79 -31.16
CA MET A 1 0.42 2.91 -30.26
C MET A 1 0.09 2.77 -28.77
N ALA A 2 -1.11 3.18 -28.30
CA ALA A 2 -1.51 3.06 -26.88
C ALA A 2 -1.54 1.62 -26.31
N MET A 3 -1.89 0.62 -27.14
CA MET A 3 -1.95 -0.80 -26.74
C MET A 3 -0.59 -1.39 -26.36
N LYS A 4 0.49 -1.00 -27.06
CA LYS A 4 1.85 -1.45 -26.74
C LYS A 4 2.38 -0.76 -25.48
N GLY A 5 2.02 0.51 -25.26
CA GLY A 5 2.34 1.24 -24.04
C GLY A 5 1.67 0.63 -22.80
N TRP A 6 0.38 0.26 -22.88
CA TRP A 6 -0.33 -0.38 -21.77
C TRP A 6 0.18 -1.79 -21.46
N ALA A 7 0.55 -2.58 -22.48
CA ALA A 7 1.18 -3.90 -22.29
C ALA A 7 2.56 -3.79 -21.60
N LEU A 8 3.36 -2.77 -21.94
CA LEU A 8 4.64 -2.50 -21.29
C LEU A 8 4.48 -2.00 -19.85
N ILE A 9 3.46 -1.18 -19.57
CA ILE A 9 3.17 -0.69 -18.22
C ILE A 9 2.63 -1.82 -17.34
N SER A 10 1.71 -2.64 -17.83
CA SER A 10 1.15 -3.77 -17.06
C SER A 10 2.17 -4.88 -16.78
N THR A 11 3.08 -5.18 -17.71
CA THR A 11 4.14 -6.16 -17.47
C THR A 11 5.18 -5.66 -16.45
N LYS A 12 5.57 -4.37 -16.49
CA LYS A 12 6.56 -3.82 -15.55
C LYS A 12 6.01 -3.42 -14.18
N PHE A 13 4.78 -2.91 -14.09
CA PHE A 13 4.20 -2.45 -12.81
C PHE A 13 3.26 -3.45 -12.14
N LEU A 14 2.62 -4.34 -12.91
CA LEU A 14 1.59 -5.26 -12.39
C LEU A 14 2.02 -6.72 -12.38
N GLY A 15 3.30 -7.02 -12.69
CA GLY A 15 3.86 -8.37 -12.54
C GLY A 15 3.27 -9.43 -13.48
N GLY A 16 2.55 -9.02 -14.53
CA GLY A 16 2.02 -9.94 -15.52
C GLY A 16 3.14 -10.57 -16.34
N LYS A 17 3.45 -11.85 -16.09
CA LYS A 17 4.31 -12.64 -16.99
C LYS A 17 3.57 -12.78 -18.34
N PRO A 18 4.18 -12.43 -19.49
CA PRO A 18 3.58 -12.71 -20.78
C PRO A 18 3.59 -14.23 -20.98
N ASP A 19 2.40 -14.81 -21.12
CA ASP A 19 2.21 -16.23 -21.37
C ASP A 19 2.65 -16.53 -22.82
N PRO A 20 3.73 -17.29 -23.06
CA PRO A 20 4.29 -17.50 -24.39
C PRO A 20 3.40 -18.36 -25.31
N LYS A 21 2.24 -18.82 -24.82
CA LYS A 21 1.22 -19.58 -25.58
C LYS A 21 -0.17 -18.92 -25.56
N ALA A 22 -0.25 -17.59 -25.67
CA ALA A 22 -1.54 -16.92 -25.83
C ALA A 22 -2.17 -17.24 -27.21
N THR A 23 -2.92 -18.34 -27.28
CA THR A 23 -3.82 -18.66 -28.39
C THR A 23 -4.81 -17.50 -28.57
N LYS A 24 -5.10 -17.11 -29.81
CA LYS A 24 -6.06 -16.04 -30.12
C LYS A 24 -7.41 -16.34 -29.45
N GLN A 25 -7.68 -15.73 -28.30
CA GLN A 25 -8.95 -15.89 -27.62
C GLN A 25 -10.04 -15.13 -28.39
N PRO A 26 -11.27 -15.64 -28.44
CA PRO A 26 -12.37 -14.94 -29.10
C PRO A 26 -12.63 -13.58 -28.41
N LEU A 27 -13.07 -12.58 -29.18
CA LEU A 27 -13.17 -11.18 -28.74
C LEU A 27 -13.96 -11.00 -27.42
N HIS A 28 -15.03 -11.79 -27.21
CA HIS A 28 -15.87 -11.75 -25.99
C HIS A 28 -15.18 -12.32 -24.73
N LYS A 29 -14.07 -13.06 -24.88
CA LYS A 29 -13.21 -13.52 -23.77
C LYS A 29 -12.01 -12.61 -23.54
N SER A 30 -11.79 -11.61 -24.40
CA SER A 30 -10.66 -10.70 -24.23
C SER A 30 -10.80 -9.87 -22.94
N PRO A 31 -9.76 -9.82 -22.09
CA PRO A 31 -9.82 -9.12 -20.81
C PRO A 31 -9.94 -7.60 -21.00
N THR A 32 -9.38 -7.06 -22.09
CA THR A 32 -9.43 -5.64 -22.43
C THR A 32 -10.84 -5.19 -22.81
N LEU A 33 -11.56 -5.96 -23.65
CA LEU A 33 -12.94 -5.64 -24.01
C LEU A 33 -13.85 -5.71 -22.78
N ARG A 34 -13.67 -6.74 -21.93
CA ARG A 34 -14.44 -6.86 -20.68
C ARG A 34 -14.17 -5.73 -19.71
N LEU A 35 -12.92 -5.26 -19.62
CA LEU A 35 -12.56 -4.11 -18.80
C LEU A 35 -13.27 -2.85 -19.32
N SER A 36 -13.13 -2.53 -20.61
CA SER A 36 -13.78 -1.36 -21.21
C SER A 36 -15.31 -1.44 -21.10
N LEU A 37 -15.90 -2.61 -21.34
CA LEU A 37 -17.34 -2.84 -21.19
C LEU A 37 -17.78 -2.64 -19.74
N SER A 38 -17.04 -3.19 -18.77
CA SER A 38 -17.35 -3.02 -17.35
C SER A 38 -17.29 -1.55 -16.93
N LEU A 39 -16.24 -0.81 -17.32
CA LEU A 39 -16.11 0.60 -16.96
C LEU A 39 -17.18 1.46 -17.62
N SER A 40 -17.47 1.24 -18.91
CA SER A 40 -18.52 1.97 -19.62
C SER A 40 -19.91 1.69 -19.05
N THR A 41 -20.21 0.44 -18.70
CA THR A 41 -21.49 0.07 -18.07
C THR A 41 -21.61 0.64 -16.66
N ILE A 42 -20.56 0.60 -15.85
CA ILE A 42 -20.53 1.27 -14.54
C ILE A 42 -20.84 2.76 -14.71
N LEU A 43 -20.16 3.47 -15.62
CA LEU A 43 -20.39 4.91 -15.82
C LEU A 43 -21.80 5.23 -16.32
N LEU A 44 -22.28 4.48 -17.30
CA LEU A 44 -23.63 4.67 -17.86
C LEU A 44 -24.69 4.45 -16.78
N LEU A 45 -24.62 3.33 -16.06
CA LEU A 45 -25.60 2.99 -15.04
C LEU A 45 -25.52 3.90 -13.84
N TYR A 46 -24.31 4.29 -13.42
CA TYR A 46 -24.14 5.26 -12.34
C TYR A 46 -24.85 6.57 -12.69
N ARG A 47 -24.69 7.09 -13.91
CA ARG A 47 -25.37 8.31 -14.36
C ARG A 47 -26.88 8.16 -14.44
N ILE A 48 -27.38 7.06 -14.99
CA ILE A 48 -28.82 6.81 -15.12
C ILE A 48 -29.46 6.68 -13.74
N LEU A 49 -28.89 5.86 -12.86
CA LEU A 49 -29.38 5.65 -11.50
C LEU A 49 -29.33 6.94 -10.68
N PHE A 50 -28.22 7.68 -10.74
CA PHE A 50 -28.08 8.95 -10.04
C PHE A 50 -29.14 9.96 -10.50
N ARG A 51 -29.29 10.17 -11.82
CA ARG A 51 -30.29 11.09 -12.36
C ARG A 51 -31.72 10.66 -12.05
N PHE A 52 -32.01 9.36 -12.16
CA PHE A 52 -33.32 8.80 -11.84
C PHE A 52 -33.68 9.02 -10.37
N LEU A 53 -32.77 8.69 -9.45
CA LEU A 53 -32.99 8.85 -8.01
C LEU A 53 -33.06 10.32 -7.59
N SER A 54 -32.26 11.20 -8.19
CA SER A 54 -32.35 12.65 -7.93
C SER A 54 -33.68 13.23 -8.40
N ARG A 55 -34.18 12.81 -9.58
CA ARG A 55 -35.52 13.22 -10.06
C ARG A 55 -36.63 12.62 -9.20
N LEU A 56 -36.53 11.34 -8.85
CA LEU A 56 -37.48 10.68 -7.96
C LEU A 56 -37.57 11.39 -6.61
N ARG A 57 -36.43 11.76 -6.02
CA ARG A 57 -36.37 12.57 -4.80
C ARG A 57 -37.07 13.91 -4.98
N ALA A 58 -36.83 14.63 -6.07
CA ALA A 58 -37.49 15.91 -6.35
C ALA A 58 -39.02 15.77 -6.44
N HIS A 59 -39.51 14.76 -7.16
CA HIS A 59 -40.95 14.47 -7.25
C HIS A 59 -41.56 14.02 -5.91
N LEU A 60 -40.82 13.28 -5.08
CA LEU A 60 -41.30 12.87 -3.76
C LEU A 60 -41.30 14.01 -2.73
N LEU A 61 -40.51 15.05 -2.93
CA LEU A 61 -40.50 16.26 -2.11
C LEU A 61 -41.60 17.25 -2.50
N ASP A 62 -42.13 17.14 -3.71
CA ASP A 62 -43.25 17.95 -4.20
C ASP A 62 -44.48 17.80 -3.26
N PRO A 63 -45.18 18.91 -2.91
CA PRO A 63 -46.43 18.87 -2.14
C PRO A 63 -47.47 17.86 -2.67
N SER A 64 -47.54 17.65 -3.98
CA SER A 64 -48.47 16.72 -4.63
C SER A 64 -48.28 15.25 -4.22
N ALA A 65 -47.07 14.88 -3.77
CA ALA A 65 -46.74 13.51 -3.35
C ALA A 65 -47.03 13.23 -1.86
N ALA A 66 -47.62 14.17 -1.11
CA ALA A 66 -48.02 13.99 0.29
C ALA A 66 -48.78 12.68 0.62
N PRO A 67 -49.77 12.22 -0.17
CA PRO A 67 -50.49 10.97 0.14
C PRO A 67 -49.58 9.73 0.08
N PHE A 68 -48.59 9.71 -0.81
CA PHE A 68 -47.61 8.62 -0.88
C PHE A 68 -46.69 8.61 0.36
N ARG A 69 -46.27 9.81 0.82
CA ARG A 69 -45.40 9.96 2.01
C ARG A 69 -46.07 9.45 3.28
N GLN A 70 -47.34 9.76 3.45
CA GLN A 70 -48.13 9.32 4.60
C GLN A 70 -48.40 7.81 4.57
N ARG A 71 -48.62 7.24 3.38
CA ARG A 71 -48.86 5.80 3.22
C ARG A 71 -47.63 4.94 3.51
N ASN A 72 -46.43 5.41 3.15
CA ASN A 72 -45.18 4.66 3.33
C ASN A 72 -44.07 5.53 3.96
N PRO A 73 -44.07 5.71 5.29
CA PRO A 73 -43.15 6.64 5.95
C PRO A 73 -41.68 6.18 5.86
N ARG A 74 -41.41 4.87 5.97
CA ARG A 74 -40.04 4.33 5.94
C ARG A 74 -39.39 4.44 4.56
N THR A 75 -40.09 4.02 3.50
CA THR A 75 -39.57 4.08 2.14
C THR A 75 -39.40 5.52 1.68
N THR A 76 -40.34 6.40 2.04
CA THR A 76 -40.23 7.83 1.79
C THR A 76 -38.99 8.40 2.46
N ALA A 77 -38.79 8.16 3.77
CA ALA A 77 -37.61 8.65 4.48
C ALA A 77 -36.29 8.19 3.82
N THR A 78 -36.23 6.95 3.33
CA THR A 78 -35.05 6.45 2.60
C THR A 78 -34.85 7.12 1.24
N LEU A 79 -35.91 7.38 0.48
CA LEU A 79 -35.84 7.93 -0.88
C LEU A 79 -35.71 9.46 -0.90
N THR A 80 -36.18 10.15 0.13
CA THR A 80 -36.06 11.61 0.26
C THR A 80 -34.73 12.05 0.89
N SER A 81 -33.97 11.12 1.48
CA SER A 81 -32.65 11.39 2.04
C SER A 81 -31.71 12.00 1.00
N PRO A 82 -30.91 13.03 1.36
CA PRO A 82 -29.96 13.66 0.43
C PRO A 82 -28.93 12.66 -0.12
N TYR A 83 -28.60 11.62 0.64
CA TYR A 83 -27.61 10.62 0.24
C TYR A 83 -28.18 9.50 -0.64
N ALA A 84 -29.51 9.39 -0.77
CA ALA A 84 -30.16 8.29 -1.48
C ALA A 84 -29.70 8.15 -2.95
N PRO A 85 -29.55 9.23 -3.73
CA PRO A 85 -29.06 9.14 -5.10
C PRO A 85 -27.61 8.62 -5.18
N ALA A 86 -26.73 9.09 -4.29
CA ALA A 86 -25.34 8.66 -4.24
C ALA A 86 -25.19 7.19 -3.83
N ILE A 87 -25.96 6.74 -2.84
CA ILE A 87 -25.98 5.35 -2.38
C ILE A 87 -26.54 4.44 -3.47
N GLY A 88 -27.68 4.78 -4.07
CA GLY A 88 -28.28 3.96 -5.12
C GLY A 88 -27.44 3.90 -6.39
N ALA A 89 -26.78 5.00 -6.78
CA ALA A 89 -25.86 4.99 -7.91
C ALA A 89 -24.62 4.11 -7.69
N SER A 90 -24.17 3.95 -6.44
CA SER A 90 -23.02 3.09 -6.11
C SER A 90 -23.24 1.61 -6.48
N MET A 91 -24.50 1.16 -6.55
CA MET A 91 -24.86 -0.19 -7.01
C MET A 91 -24.41 -0.48 -8.45
N ALA A 92 -24.22 0.56 -9.28
CA ALA A 92 -23.60 0.41 -10.60
C ALA A 92 -22.20 -0.23 -10.51
N GLY A 93 -21.51 -0.10 -9.38
CA GLY A 93 -20.22 -0.75 -9.13
C GLY A 93 -20.25 -2.27 -9.16
N MET A 94 -21.43 -2.92 -9.04
CA MET A 94 -21.57 -4.37 -9.19
C MET A 94 -21.13 -4.87 -10.57
N PHE A 95 -21.21 -4.02 -11.60
CA PHE A 95 -20.76 -4.34 -12.96
C PHE A 95 -19.25 -4.51 -13.08
N LEU A 96 -18.47 -4.15 -12.05
CA LEU A 96 -17.07 -4.54 -11.95
C LEU A 96 -16.91 -6.08 -11.94
N GLY A 97 -17.94 -6.83 -11.53
CA GLY A 97 -17.97 -8.29 -11.59
C GLY A 97 -17.91 -8.87 -13.01
N VAL A 98 -18.29 -8.10 -14.04
CA VAL A 98 -18.18 -8.51 -15.46
C VAL A 98 -16.70 -8.66 -15.87
N TYR A 99 -15.82 -7.87 -15.26
CA TYR A 99 -14.39 -8.03 -15.45
C TYR A 99 -13.91 -9.27 -14.68
N PRO A 100 -13.15 -10.19 -15.33
CA PRO A 100 -12.67 -11.42 -14.69
C PRO A 100 -11.92 -11.13 -13.40
N ALA A 101 -11.98 -12.08 -12.46
CA ALA A 101 -11.31 -12.02 -11.16
C ALA A 101 -9.78 -12.09 -11.32
N GLN A 102 -9.20 -10.97 -11.76
CA GLN A 102 -7.76 -10.76 -11.96
C GLN A 102 -7.25 -9.81 -10.88
N GLN A 103 -5.94 -9.84 -10.62
CA GLN A 103 -5.27 -8.98 -9.64
C GLN A 103 -5.57 -7.48 -9.85
N LEU A 104 -5.84 -7.07 -11.09
CA LEU A 104 -6.27 -5.71 -11.43
C LEU A 104 -7.57 -5.31 -10.74
N ARG A 105 -8.58 -6.20 -10.69
CA ARG A 105 -9.88 -5.93 -10.08
C ARG A 105 -9.75 -5.64 -8.59
N VAL A 106 -8.99 -6.49 -7.91
CA VAL A 106 -8.66 -6.35 -6.48
C VAL A 106 -7.86 -5.07 -6.24
N THR A 107 -6.87 -4.77 -7.08
CA THR A 107 -6.05 -3.56 -6.96
C THR A 107 -6.88 -2.29 -7.10
N VAL A 108 -7.82 -2.25 -8.06
CA VAL A 108 -8.74 -1.11 -8.24
C VAL A 108 -9.67 -0.98 -7.04
N ALA A 109 -10.27 -2.08 -6.55
CA ALA A 109 -11.15 -2.06 -5.39
C ALA A 109 -10.44 -1.57 -4.11
N ILE A 110 -9.23 -2.07 -3.84
CA ILE A 110 -8.42 -1.62 -2.71
C ILE A 110 -8.00 -0.16 -2.89
N TYR A 111 -7.65 0.26 -4.11
CA TYR A 111 -7.30 1.65 -4.38
C TYR A 111 -8.47 2.60 -4.13
N THR A 112 -9.65 2.30 -4.66
CA THR A 112 -10.84 3.14 -4.44
C THR A 112 -11.25 3.14 -2.98
N LEU A 113 -11.14 2.01 -2.28
CA LEU A 113 -11.41 1.95 -0.84
C LEU A 113 -10.51 2.91 -0.05
N PHE A 114 -9.19 2.88 -0.29
CA PHE A 114 -8.27 3.78 0.42
C PHE A 114 -8.53 5.25 0.11
N ARG A 115 -8.94 5.58 -1.11
CA ARG A 115 -9.36 6.93 -1.48
C ARG A 115 -10.66 7.34 -0.79
N ALA A 116 -11.64 6.45 -0.76
CA ALA A 116 -12.90 6.69 -0.07
C ALA A 116 -12.70 6.90 1.44
N LEU A 117 -11.85 6.08 2.07
CA LEU A 117 -11.45 6.24 3.48
C LEU A 117 -10.69 7.54 3.73
N GLU A 118 -9.84 7.96 2.79
CA GLU A 118 -9.16 9.26 2.86
C GLU A 118 -10.16 10.42 2.81
N PHE A 119 -11.15 10.37 1.92
CA PHE A 119 -12.20 11.40 1.86
C PHE A 119 -13.06 11.39 3.11
N GLY A 120 -13.46 10.22 3.60
CA GLY A 120 -14.20 10.08 4.86
C GLY A 120 -13.40 10.60 6.05
N TRP A 121 -12.10 10.32 6.12
CA TRP A 121 -11.24 10.87 7.17
C TRP A 121 -11.16 12.40 7.10
N ASN A 122 -11.01 12.98 5.92
CA ASN A 122 -10.98 14.43 5.75
C ASN A 122 -12.30 15.07 6.20
N LEU A 123 -13.44 14.49 5.82
CA LEU A 123 -14.75 14.95 6.27
C LEU A 123 -14.86 14.91 7.80
N CYS A 124 -14.52 13.78 8.42
CA CYS A 124 -14.56 13.65 9.88
C CYS A 124 -13.61 14.62 10.59
N GLU A 125 -12.47 14.92 9.99
CA GLU A 125 -11.51 15.90 10.50
C GLU A 125 -12.06 17.33 10.36
N GLU A 126 -12.67 17.66 9.23
CA GLU A 126 -13.24 18.97 8.93
C GLU A 126 -14.49 19.24 9.77
N GLU A 127 -15.33 18.25 10.04
CA GLU A 127 -16.47 18.37 10.95
C GLU A 127 -16.05 18.44 12.44
N GLY A 128 -14.75 18.27 12.75
CA GLY A 128 -14.25 18.32 14.12
C GLY A 128 -14.55 17.07 14.95
N MET A 129 -15.05 15.99 14.34
CA MET A 129 -15.37 14.74 15.04
C MET A 129 -14.13 14.02 15.57
N ILE A 130 -12.96 14.22 14.96
CA ILE A 130 -11.71 13.53 15.35
C ILE A 130 -10.97 14.26 16.47
N TRP A 131 -10.75 15.57 16.30
CA TRP A 131 -9.90 16.35 17.21
C TRP A 131 -10.70 17.17 18.24
N GLY A 132 -12.01 17.31 18.03
CA GLY A 132 -12.90 18.10 18.86
C GLY A 132 -12.74 19.61 18.67
N PHE A 133 -13.45 20.35 19.51
CA PHE A 133 -13.47 21.81 19.53
C PHE A 133 -12.67 22.34 20.72
N LYS A 134 -11.95 23.44 20.51
CA LYS A 134 -11.26 24.23 21.53
C LYS A 134 -12.23 25.29 22.07
N ASN A 135 -12.16 25.55 23.38
CA ASN A 135 -12.90 26.61 24.09
C ASN A 135 -14.41 26.69 23.75
N GLY A 136 -15.17 25.66 24.10
CA GLY A 136 -16.64 25.79 24.17
C GLY A 136 -17.37 25.98 22.83
N GLY A 137 -16.77 25.67 21.68
CA GLY A 137 -17.54 25.25 20.50
C GLY A 137 -17.26 25.91 19.15
N LYS A 138 -16.35 26.89 19.03
CA LYS A 138 -16.14 27.59 17.74
C LYS A 138 -14.80 27.38 17.05
N VAL A 139 -13.74 27.01 17.78
CA VAL A 139 -12.40 26.84 17.17
C VAL A 139 -12.06 25.35 17.08
N LYS A 140 -11.86 24.83 15.87
CA LYS A 140 -11.47 23.42 15.67
C LYS A 140 -10.08 23.16 16.25
N ARG A 141 -9.87 22.05 16.96
CA ARG A 141 -8.53 21.66 17.40
C ARG A 141 -7.70 21.23 16.20
N GLU A 142 -6.50 21.75 16.10
CA GLU A 142 -5.56 21.36 15.05
C GLU A 142 -5.04 19.94 15.28
N ARG A 143 -4.73 19.27 14.17
CA ARG A 143 -4.10 17.96 14.16
C ARG A 143 -2.77 18.01 14.95
N PRO A 144 -2.51 17.06 15.85
CA PRO A 144 -1.22 16.95 16.53
C PRO A 144 -0.06 16.84 15.51
N TRP A 145 1.04 17.54 15.77
CA TRP A 145 2.20 17.61 14.87
C TRP A 145 2.87 16.25 14.59
N TRP A 146 2.70 15.28 15.48
CA TRP A 146 3.22 13.91 15.33
C TRP A 146 2.25 12.97 14.62
N TRP A 147 0.97 13.33 14.50
CA TRP A 147 -0.03 12.49 13.84
C TRP A 147 0.03 12.66 12.33
N GLY A 148 0.10 11.55 11.60
CA GLY A 148 0.05 11.59 10.14
C GLY A 148 0.03 10.21 9.50
N SER A 149 -0.06 10.19 8.18
CA SER A 149 -0.11 8.95 7.38
C SER A 149 1.10 8.03 7.57
N TRP A 150 2.20 8.54 8.10
CA TRP A 150 3.40 7.75 8.41
C TRP A 150 3.15 6.69 9.49
N LEU A 151 2.19 6.90 10.41
CA LEU A 151 1.83 5.94 11.46
C LEU A 151 1.25 4.62 10.92
N ILE A 152 0.79 4.60 9.66
CA ILE A 152 0.32 3.39 9.00
C ILE A 152 1.51 2.48 8.65
N GLN A 153 2.70 3.06 8.46
CA GLN A 153 3.86 2.33 7.97
C GLN A 153 4.39 1.25 8.91
N PRO A 154 4.53 1.48 10.24
CA PRO A 154 4.90 0.43 11.19
C PRO A 154 4.02 -0.82 11.07
N PHE A 155 2.70 -0.66 11.01
CA PHE A 155 1.79 -1.79 10.87
C PHE A 155 1.89 -2.46 9.51
N ALA A 156 2.00 -1.67 8.44
CA ALA A 156 2.14 -2.20 7.08
C ALA A 156 3.44 -3.01 6.93
N PHE A 157 4.58 -2.50 7.40
CA PHE A 157 5.86 -3.18 7.33
C PHE A 157 5.96 -4.37 8.29
N GLY A 158 5.38 -4.27 9.49
CA GLY A 158 5.27 -5.41 10.41
C GLY A 158 4.53 -6.59 9.78
N GLN A 159 3.35 -6.33 9.20
CA GLN A 159 2.58 -7.35 8.51
C GLN A 159 3.31 -7.90 7.28
N LEU A 160 3.91 -7.03 6.46
CA LEU A 160 4.63 -7.44 5.25
C LEU A 160 5.87 -8.27 5.56
N LEU A 161 6.65 -7.92 6.59
CA LEU A 161 7.82 -8.69 7.00
C LEU A 161 7.42 -10.05 7.58
N HIS A 162 6.33 -10.10 8.36
CA HIS A 162 5.80 -11.37 8.82
C HIS A 162 5.28 -12.25 7.65
N ALA A 163 4.61 -11.64 6.66
CA ALA A 163 4.10 -12.35 5.50
C ALA A 163 5.22 -12.88 4.60
N VAL A 164 6.27 -12.10 4.31
CA VAL A 164 7.38 -12.59 3.45
C VAL A 164 8.12 -13.77 4.08
N VAL A 165 8.20 -13.82 5.41
CA VAL A 165 8.90 -14.89 6.14
C VAL A 165 8.04 -16.16 6.25
N PHE A 166 6.77 -16.06 6.66
CA PHE A 166 5.96 -17.25 6.92
C PHE A 166 4.99 -17.64 5.80
N ASP A 167 4.58 -16.68 4.98
CA ASP A 167 3.51 -16.82 4.00
C ASP A 167 3.92 -16.20 2.65
N ARG A 168 5.04 -16.68 2.12
CA ARG A 168 5.67 -16.21 0.88
C ARG A 168 4.71 -16.02 -0.29
N ASP A 169 3.79 -16.97 -0.50
CA ASP A 169 2.85 -16.94 -1.63
C ASP A 169 1.82 -15.79 -1.53
N CYS A 170 1.66 -15.22 -0.33
CA CYS A 170 0.78 -14.09 -0.06
C CYS A 170 1.53 -12.74 -0.15
N PHE A 171 2.84 -12.75 -0.40
CA PHE A 171 3.66 -11.56 -0.47
C PHE A 171 3.86 -11.08 -1.93
N PRO A 172 3.74 -9.77 -2.21
CA PRO A 172 3.99 -9.19 -3.54
C PRO A 172 5.41 -9.44 -4.09
N GLU A 173 5.53 -10.16 -5.22
CA GLU A 173 6.81 -10.53 -5.84
C GLU A 173 7.65 -9.30 -6.26
N SER A 174 7.03 -8.27 -6.84
CA SER A 174 7.72 -7.05 -7.29
C SER A 174 8.33 -6.27 -6.12
N TYR A 175 7.59 -6.20 -5.02
CA TYR A 175 8.02 -5.54 -3.79
C TYR A 175 9.19 -6.32 -3.14
N GLY A 176 9.11 -7.65 -3.11
CA GLY A 176 10.18 -8.51 -2.61
C GLY A 176 11.47 -8.44 -3.42
N THR A 177 11.36 -8.56 -4.74
CA THR A 177 12.51 -8.50 -5.64
C THR A 177 13.28 -7.20 -5.46
N PHE A 178 12.56 -6.08 -5.29
CA PHE A 178 13.18 -4.79 -5.01
C PHE A 178 13.93 -4.75 -3.67
N ILE A 179 13.34 -5.28 -2.60
CA ILE A 179 13.99 -5.34 -1.27
C ILE A 179 15.22 -6.24 -1.30
N PHE A 180 15.09 -7.47 -1.82
CA PHE A 180 16.19 -8.44 -1.84
C PHE A 180 17.37 -7.97 -2.69
N LYS A 181 17.11 -7.27 -3.79
CA LYS A 181 18.16 -6.65 -4.62
C LYS A 181 19.01 -5.64 -3.86
N HIS A 182 18.41 -4.90 -2.91
CA HIS A 182 19.10 -3.91 -2.07
C HIS A 182 19.46 -4.46 -0.69
N SER A 183 19.40 -5.78 -0.48
CA SER A 183 19.68 -6.44 0.81
C SER A 183 20.99 -7.25 0.79
N SER A 184 21.91 -6.97 -0.14
CA SER A 184 23.07 -7.83 -0.42
C SER A 184 24.06 -8.01 0.74
N ALA A 185 24.05 -7.11 1.75
CA ALA A 185 24.91 -7.26 2.92
C ALA A 185 24.41 -8.31 3.92
N TYR A 186 23.10 -8.62 3.88
CA TYR A 186 22.47 -9.64 4.73
C TYR A 186 22.09 -10.90 3.95
N ILE A 187 21.79 -10.74 2.65
CA ILE A 187 21.50 -11.80 1.71
C ILE A 187 22.67 -11.89 0.74
N HIS A 188 23.61 -12.77 1.07
CA HIS A 188 24.84 -12.88 0.30
C HIS A 188 24.59 -13.48 -1.08
N PRO A 189 24.93 -12.78 -2.17
CA PRO A 189 24.93 -13.38 -3.50
C PRO A 189 25.99 -14.47 -3.56
N ARG A 190 25.84 -15.38 -4.52
CA ARG A 190 26.84 -16.44 -4.75
C ARG A 190 28.23 -15.82 -4.98
N PRO A 191 29.26 -16.20 -4.20
CA PRO A 191 30.62 -15.75 -4.43
C PRO A 191 31.12 -16.19 -5.81
N LYS A 192 31.95 -15.35 -6.46
CA LYS A 192 32.49 -15.66 -7.80
C LYS A 192 33.37 -16.91 -7.81
N ASP A 193 34.08 -17.15 -6.71
CA ASP A 193 35.04 -18.25 -6.58
C ASP A 193 34.39 -19.55 -6.05
N TYR A 194 33.05 -19.58 -5.92
CA TYR A 194 32.36 -20.73 -5.35
C TYR A 194 32.13 -21.86 -6.39
N PRO A 195 32.57 -23.11 -6.13
CA PRO A 195 32.55 -24.19 -7.09
C PRO A 195 31.17 -24.42 -7.72
N SER A 196 31.11 -24.55 -9.06
CA SER A 196 29.87 -24.65 -9.84
C SER A 196 28.96 -25.81 -9.42
N HIS A 197 29.56 -26.93 -8.99
CA HIS A 197 28.86 -28.14 -8.56
C HIS A 197 28.16 -28.00 -7.19
N LEU A 198 28.56 -27.03 -6.36
CA LEU A 198 27.95 -26.80 -5.06
C LEU A 198 26.76 -25.83 -5.18
N LYS A 199 25.68 -26.13 -4.45
CA LYS A 199 24.47 -25.32 -4.41
C LYS A 199 24.67 -24.14 -3.45
N TRP A 200 24.35 -22.94 -3.92
CA TRP A 200 24.29 -21.74 -3.09
C TRP A 200 22.82 -21.40 -2.78
N PRO A 201 22.47 -21.06 -1.53
CA PRO A 201 21.10 -20.76 -1.17
C PRO A 201 20.57 -19.52 -1.91
N LYS A 202 19.34 -19.62 -2.41
CA LYS A 202 18.65 -18.46 -3.01
C LYS A 202 18.13 -17.52 -1.93
N SER A 203 17.90 -16.24 -2.27
CA SER A 203 17.39 -15.24 -1.32
C SER A 203 16.11 -15.68 -0.60
N MET A 204 15.16 -16.31 -1.31
CA MET A 204 13.92 -16.81 -0.70
C MET A 204 14.18 -18.03 0.19
N GLU A 205 15.12 -18.90 -0.16
CA GLU A 205 15.46 -20.06 0.66
C GLU A 205 16.09 -19.61 1.98
N ILE A 206 16.92 -18.55 1.98
CA ILE A 206 17.45 -17.96 3.21
C ILE A 206 16.31 -17.49 4.12
N VAL A 207 15.31 -16.80 3.56
CA VAL A 207 14.13 -16.34 4.30
C VAL A 207 13.27 -17.51 4.81
N ASP A 208 13.07 -18.54 4.00
CA ASP A 208 12.34 -19.75 4.40
C ASP A 208 13.05 -20.47 5.57
N ASN A 209 14.39 -20.50 5.57
CA ASN A 209 15.19 -21.04 6.67
C ASN A 209 15.10 -20.18 7.93
N LEU A 210 15.08 -18.85 7.82
CA LEU A 210 14.82 -17.97 8.98
C LEU A 210 13.44 -18.22 9.60
N ALA A 211 12.42 -18.50 8.77
CA ALA A 211 11.10 -18.88 9.25
C ALA A 211 11.13 -20.22 10.01
N GLN A 212 11.90 -21.19 9.52
CA GLN A 212 12.09 -22.47 10.20
C GLN A 212 12.87 -22.30 11.51
N MET A 213 13.91 -21.48 11.56
CA MET A 213 14.64 -21.17 12.80
C MET A 213 13.70 -20.58 13.86
N ALA A 214 12.80 -19.70 13.47
CA ALA A 214 11.78 -19.18 14.37
C ALA A 214 10.82 -20.26 14.86
N LYS A 215 10.36 -21.18 13.98
CA LYS A 215 9.53 -22.32 14.39
C LYS A 215 10.24 -23.29 15.33
N LEU A 216 11.57 -23.40 15.22
CA LEU A 216 12.44 -24.21 16.08
C LEU A 216 12.89 -23.47 17.35
N ASN A 217 12.26 -22.35 17.71
CA ASN A 217 12.61 -21.53 18.86
C ASN A 217 14.08 -21.08 18.86
N TRP A 218 14.58 -20.61 17.72
CA TRP A 218 15.89 -19.96 17.56
C TRP A 218 17.06 -20.80 18.11
N PRO A 219 17.45 -21.89 17.43
CA PRO A 219 18.52 -22.77 17.90
C PRO A 219 19.88 -22.03 18.03
N PRO A 220 20.74 -22.45 18.98
CA PRO A 220 22.10 -21.93 19.09
C PRO A 220 22.90 -22.22 17.82
N PHE A 221 23.86 -21.34 17.50
CA PHE A 221 24.88 -21.68 16.52
C PHE A 221 25.97 -22.53 17.18
N VAL A 222 26.34 -23.62 16.51
CA VAL A 222 27.52 -24.42 16.84
C VAL A 222 28.42 -24.36 15.63
N SER A 223 29.64 -23.84 15.78
CA SER A 223 30.52 -23.65 14.63
C SER A 223 31.04 -25.00 14.13
N PRO A 224 30.87 -25.31 12.82
CA PRO A 224 31.44 -26.54 12.25
C PRO A 224 32.96 -26.58 12.33
N THR A 225 33.61 -25.41 12.34
CA THR A 225 35.08 -25.27 12.42
C THR A 225 35.63 -25.66 13.78
N LEU A 226 34.94 -25.35 14.89
CA LEU A 226 35.42 -25.73 16.23
C LEU A 226 34.94 -27.12 16.65
N PHE A 227 33.78 -27.56 16.16
CA PHE A 227 33.16 -28.83 16.55
C PHE A 227 32.81 -29.69 15.32
N PRO A 228 33.81 -30.27 14.63
CA PRO A 228 33.58 -31.02 13.39
C PRO A 228 32.76 -32.31 13.59
N ASN A 229 32.82 -32.92 14.77
CA ASN A 229 32.17 -34.20 15.07
C ASN A 229 30.76 -34.07 15.66
N LYS A 230 30.24 -32.84 15.81
CA LYS A 230 28.92 -32.57 16.40
C LYS A 230 27.93 -32.19 15.31
N GLU A 231 26.69 -32.65 15.42
CA GLU A 231 25.61 -32.15 14.57
C GLU A 231 25.43 -30.63 14.80
N THR A 232 25.77 -29.85 13.78
CA THR A 232 25.79 -28.38 13.86
C THR A 232 24.52 -27.72 13.34
N LEU A 233 23.77 -28.42 12.48
CA LEU A 233 22.56 -27.91 11.83
C LEU A 233 21.46 -28.97 11.83
N PRO A 234 20.22 -28.61 12.20
CA PRO A 234 19.05 -29.44 11.95
C PRO A 234 18.90 -29.76 10.46
N PRO A 235 18.41 -30.96 10.09
CA PRO A 235 18.30 -31.37 8.69
C PRO A 235 17.39 -30.45 7.86
N THR A 236 16.43 -29.79 8.50
CA THR A 236 15.53 -28.84 7.84
C THR A 236 16.25 -27.57 7.35
N LEU A 237 17.38 -27.22 7.99
CA LEU A 237 18.18 -26.01 7.72
C LEU A 237 19.40 -26.28 6.82
N ALA A 238 19.48 -27.45 6.18
CA ALA A 238 20.64 -27.84 5.36
C ALA A 238 20.93 -26.87 4.19
N ALA A 239 19.92 -26.15 3.70
CA ALA A 239 20.09 -25.20 2.59
C ALA A 239 20.99 -24.01 2.94
N VAL A 240 21.04 -23.58 4.20
CA VAL A 240 21.92 -22.49 4.66
C VAL A 240 23.30 -22.97 5.14
N ALA A 241 23.59 -24.27 5.02
CA ALA A 241 24.87 -24.85 5.46
C ALA A 241 26.11 -24.12 4.91
N PRO A 242 26.18 -23.70 3.63
CA PRO A 242 27.35 -22.97 3.11
C PRO A 242 27.62 -21.62 3.81
N LEU A 243 26.56 -20.96 4.29
CA LEU A 243 26.66 -19.70 5.01
C LEU A 243 27.14 -19.94 6.44
N THR A 244 26.51 -20.88 7.14
CA THR A 244 26.84 -21.18 8.54
C THR A 244 28.18 -21.89 8.69
N SER A 245 28.67 -22.62 7.69
CA SER A 245 29.97 -23.27 7.72
C SER A 245 31.13 -22.29 7.57
N SER A 246 30.90 -21.15 6.92
CA SER A 246 31.86 -20.06 6.77
C SER A 246 31.74 -19.00 7.87
N ALA A 247 30.82 -19.20 8.83
CA ALA A 247 30.54 -18.22 9.86
C ALA A 247 31.62 -18.18 10.95
N HIS A 248 31.91 -16.98 11.42
CA HIS A 248 32.90 -16.76 12.47
C HIS A 248 32.50 -17.45 13.79
N PRO A 249 33.42 -18.18 14.47
CA PRO A 249 33.08 -19.00 15.63
C PRO A 249 32.57 -18.23 16.86
N ILE A 250 32.85 -16.92 16.94
CA ILE A 250 32.38 -16.04 18.03
C ILE A 250 30.86 -15.80 17.96
N ILE A 251 30.23 -16.00 16.80
CA ILE A 251 28.79 -15.82 16.66
C ILE A 251 28.06 -16.87 17.52
N THR A 252 27.02 -16.49 18.24
CA THR A 252 26.31 -17.41 19.17
C THR A 252 24.94 -17.84 18.66
N SER A 253 24.30 -17.02 17.82
CA SER A 253 22.96 -17.26 17.29
C SER A 253 23.01 -17.68 15.83
N LEU A 254 22.23 -18.71 15.48
CA LEU A 254 22.20 -19.27 14.12
C LEU A 254 21.76 -18.26 13.06
N SER A 255 20.81 -17.37 13.40
CA SER A 255 20.34 -16.33 12.49
C SER A 255 21.44 -15.34 12.10
N CYS A 256 22.29 -14.94 13.05
CA CYS A 256 23.44 -14.07 12.78
C CYS A 256 24.47 -14.78 11.91
N ALA A 257 24.72 -16.07 12.18
CA ALA A 257 25.63 -16.88 11.36
C ALA A 257 25.14 -17.01 9.91
N THR A 258 23.82 -17.02 9.67
CA THR A 258 23.27 -16.99 8.30
C THR A 258 23.27 -15.63 7.64
N LEU A 259 23.05 -14.55 8.41
CA LEU A 259 22.84 -13.21 7.88
C LEU A 259 24.14 -12.42 7.71
N HIS A 260 25.18 -12.72 8.47
CA HIS A 260 26.48 -12.05 8.36
C HIS A 260 27.64 -12.96 8.82
N PRO A 261 27.88 -14.09 8.12
CA PRO A 261 28.86 -15.10 8.54
C PRO A 261 30.28 -14.53 8.74
N SER A 262 30.69 -13.56 7.91
CA SER A 262 32.05 -13.01 7.94
C SER A 262 32.30 -12.02 9.08
N ASP A 263 31.26 -11.35 9.58
CA ASP A 263 31.38 -10.28 10.58
C ASP A 263 30.82 -10.76 11.93
N PRO A 264 31.62 -10.78 13.02
CA PRO A 264 31.11 -11.18 14.33
C PRO A 264 30.18 -10.14 14.98
N SER A 265 30.21 -8.88 14.51
CA SER A 265 29.48 -7.77 15.13
C SER A 265 28.29 -7.30 14.27
N CYS A 266 27.09 -7.43 14.83
CA CYS A 266 25.83 -7.05 14.15
C CYS A 266 25.80 -5.55 13.77
N LEU A 267 26.36 -4.69 14.65
CA LEU A 267 26.40 -3.25 14.44
C LEU A 267 27.31 -2.86 13.26
N ARG A 268 28.45 -3.54 13.10
CA ARG A 268 29.36 -3.29 11.98
C ARG A 268 28.70 -3.65 10.66
N THR A 269 28.05 -4.81 10.57
CA THR A 269 27.28 -5.19 9.39
C THR A 269 26.17 -4.18 9.08
N TYR A 270 25.46 -3.69 10.10
CA TYR A 270 24.44 -2.66 9.94
C TYR A 270 25.01 -1.35 9.36
N LEU A 271 26.15 -0.87 9.86
CA LEU A 271 26.82 0.33 9.35
C LEU A 271 27.37 0.12 7.94
N ASN A 272 27.98 -1.03 7.67
CA ASN A 272 28.45 -1.40 6.33
C ASN A 272 27.31 -1.44 5.32
N PHE A 273 26.14 -1.96 5.72
CA PHE A 273 24.94 -1.95 4.89
C PHE A 273 24.52 -0.51 4.57
N TRP A 274 24.50 0.37 5.56
CA TRP A 274 24.18 1.78 5.35
C TRP A 274 25.14 2.44 4.35
N LEU A 275 26.46 2.28 4.56
CA LEU A 275 27.49 2.85 3.70
C LEU A 275 27.43 2.30 2.26
N GLY A 276 27.11 1.01 2.09
CA GLY A 276 27.04 0.36 0.78
C GLY A 276 25.75 0.67 0.01
N SER A 277 24.60 0.60 0.67
CA SER A 277 23.28 0.71 0.02
C SER A 277 22.82 2.16 -0.18
N PHE A 278 23.18 3.06 0.73
CA PHE A 278 22.67 4.44 0.72
C PHE A 278 23.06 5.24 -0.54
N PRO A 279 24.31 5.21 -1.04
CA PRO A 279 24.69 5.94 -2.26
C PRO A 279 23.96 5.39 -3.50
N GLY A 280 23.80 4.07 -3.60
CA GLY A 280 23.10 3.42 -4.71
C GLY A 280 21.64 3.82 -4.78
N LEU A 281 20.94 3.78 -3.64
CA LEU A 281 19.53 4.21 -3.54
C LEU A 281 19.38 5.71 -3.79
N THR A 282 20.31 6.53 -3.31
CA THR A 282 20.30 7.98 -3.56
C THR A 282 20.44 8.32 -5.03
N ARG A 283 21.34 7.65 -5.75
CA ARG A 283 21.43 7.82 -7.22
C ARG A 283 20.14 7.41 -7.92
N PHE A 284 19.53 6.30 -7.50
CA PHE A 284 18.26 5.83 -8.08
C PHE A 284 17.11 6.84 -7.90
N PHE A 285 16.89 7.33 -6.68
CA PHE A 285 15.82 8.30 -6.42
C PHE A 285 16.12 9.67 -7.02
N LEU A 286 17.38 10.09 -7.04
CA LEU A 286 17.78 11.33 -7.69
C LEU A 286 17.37 11.32 -9.16
N ILE A 287 17.62 10.23 -9.90
CA ILE A 287 17.22 10.11 -11.31
C ILE A 287 15.70 10.19 -11.43
N ILE A 288 14.94 9.43 -10.63
CA ILE A 288 13.47 9.40 -10.70
C ILE A 288 12.87 10.77 -10.42
N TYR A 289 13.25 11.41 -9.31
CA TYR A 289 12.70 12.71 -8.94
C TYR A 289 13.17 13.83 -9.87
N SER A 290 14.38 13.72 -10.42
CA SER A 290 14.87 14.62 -11.47
C SER A 290 13.96 14.52 -12.70
N VAL A 291 13.72 13.33 -13.24
CA VAL A 291 12.85 13.15 -14.41
C VAL A 291 11.43 13.64 -14.14
N MET A 292 10.83 13.26 -13.00
CA MET A 292 9.48 13.67 -12.64
C MET A 292 9.32 15.18 -12.41
N THR A 293 10.39 15.87 -12.03
CA THR A 293 10.34 17.32 -11.77
C THR A 293 10.70 18.13 -13.01
N PHE A 294 11.74 17.73 -13.75
CA PHE A 294 12.25 18.48 -14.89
C PHE A 294 11.40 18.33 -16.15
N VAL A 295 10.81 17.15 -16.41
CA VAL A 295 9.99 16.92 -17.61
C VAL A 295 8.74 17.82 -17.64
N PRO A 296 7.88 17.87 -16.59
CA PRO A 296 6.66 18.68 -16.64
C PRO A 296 6.88 20.16 -16.29
N ARG A 297 8.00 20.53 -15.65
CA ARG A 297 8.24 21.91 -15.16
C ARG A 297 9.55 22.49 -15.66
N PHE A 298 9.89 22.29 -16.93
CA PHE A 298 11.11 22.84 -17.50
C PHE A 298 11.20 24.37 -17.39
N ARG A 299 10.08 25.09 -17.49
CA ARG A 299 10.01 26.55 -17.26
C ARG A 299 10.31 26.95 -15.81
N SER A 300 9.91 26.14 -14.84
CA SER A 300 10.17 26.39 -13.41
C SER A 300 11.66 26.27 -13.06
N LEU A 301 12.38 25.41 -13.80
CA LEU A 301 13.83 25.27 -13.66
C LEU A 301 14.54 26.57 -14.05
N TYR A 302 14.07 27.25 -15.09
CA TYR A 302 14.65 28.49 -15.56
C TYR A 302 14.44 29.65 -14.57
N HIS A 303 13.24 29.77 -13.99
CA HIS A 303 12.93 30.86 -13.05
C HIS A 303 13.45 30.63 -11.63
N SER A 304 13.66 29.37 -11.22
CA SER A 304 14.01 29.04 -9.83
C SER A 304 14.88 27.77 -9.74
N PRO A 305 16.13 27.81 -10.24
CA PRO A 305 16.97 26.62 -10.34
C PRO A 305 17.38 26.06 -8.98
N VAL A 306 17.77 26.94 -8.04
CA VAL A 306 18.29 26.53 -6.72
C VAL A 306 17.22 25.85 -5.87
N THR A 307 16.03 26.43 -5.79
CA THR A 307 14.93 25.88 -4.98
C THR A 307 14.40 24.56 -5.56
N THR A 308 14.38 24.44 -6.89
CA THR A 308 14.00 23.20 -7.57
C THR A 308 15.02 22.09 -7.29
N LEU A 309 16.32 22.40 -7.39
CA LEU A 309 17.39 21.46 -7.11
C LEU A 309 17.38 21.02 -5.63
N GLN A 310 17.29 21.97 -4.70
CA GLN A 310 17.19 21.66 -3.27
C GLN A 310 16.00 20.75 -2.98
N ARG A 311 14.84 21.01 -3.59
CA ARG A 311 13.65 20.16 -3.44
C ARG A 311 13.88 18.74 -3.94
N VAL A 312 14.53 18.57 -5.10
CA VAL A 312 14.85 17.24 -5.65
C VAL A 312 15.85 16.51 -4.75
N LEU A 313 16.91 17.20 -4.31
CA LEU A 313 17.93 16.63 -3.43
C LEU A 313 17.34 16.23 -2.07
N THR A 314 16.60 17.12 -1.40
CA THR A 314 15.97 16.83 -0.12
C THR A 314 15.00 15.66 -0.24
N LYS A 315 14.17 15.59 -1.29
CA LYS A 315 13.27 14.45 -1.53
C LYS A 315 14.01 13.14 -1.82
N SER A 316 15.10 13.20 -2.57
CA SER A 316 15.90 12.02 -2.88
C SER A 316 16.62 11.48 -1.65
N LEU A 317 17.26 12.35 -0.86
CA LEU A 317 17.95 11.99 0.37
C LEU A 317 17.00 11.46 1.44
N SER A 318 15.85 12.10 1.64
CA SER A 318 14.83 11.65 2.59
C SER A 318 14.25 10.30 2.22
N MET A 319 13.89 10.08 0.95
CA MET A 319 13.39 8.79 0.47
C MET A 319 14.45 7.68 0.56
N SER A 320 15.71 7.97 0.23
CA SER A 320 16.82 7.03 0.41
C SER A 320 17.05 6.68 1.87
N THR A 321 17.00 7.67 2.76
CA THR A 321 17.16 7.48 4.20
C THR A 321 16.02 6.61 4.74
N PHE A 322 14.78 6.91 4.34
CA PHE A 322 13.60 6.12 4.69
C PHE A 322 13.76 4.66 4.25
N LEU A 323 14.11 4.42 2.99
CA LEU A 323 14.18 3.06 2.46
C LEU A 323 15.38 2.28 2.99
N THR A 324 16.56 2.90 3.05
CA THR A 324 17.78 2.27 3.59
C THR A 324 17.60 1.95 5.08
N GLY A 325 17.05 2.90 5.84
CA GLY A 325 16.72 2.73 7.26
C GLY A 325 15.69 1.63 7.48
N ALA A 326 14.62 1.60 6.70
CA ALA A 326 13.60 0.54 6.79
C ALA A 326 14.19 -0.85 6.49
N ILE A 327 14.90 -1.03 5.38
CA ILE A 327 15.47 -2.33 4.99
C ILE A 327 16.52 -2.77 6.00
N SER A 328 17.45 -1.88 6.39
CA SER A 328 18.50 -2.21 7.36
C SER A 328 17.92 -2.60 8.72
N THR A 329 16.91 -1.87 9.19
CA THR A 329 16.25 -2.15 10.47
C THR A 329 15.46 -3.45 10.42
N ALA A 330 14.81 -3.76 9.28
CA ALA A 330 14.10 -5.03 9.12
C ALA A 330 15.04 -6.22 9.31
N TRP A 331 16.24 -6.20 8.71
CA TRP A 331 17.22 -7.28 8.89
C TRP A 331 17.94 -7.23 10.24
N ALA A 332 18.41 -6.05 10.66
CA ALA A 332 19.12 -5.89 11.93
C ALA A 332 18.25 -6.21 13.14
N SER A 333 16.93 -5.99 13.06
CA SER A 333 15.99 -6.34 14.12
C SER A 333 16.00 -7.84 14.45
N ILE A 334 16.24 -8.71 13.46
CA ILE A 334 16.34 -10.15 13.67
C ILE A 334 17.48 -10.46 14.65
N CYS A 335 18.66 -9.87 14.40
CA CYS A 335 19.82 -10.00 15.26
C CYS A 335 19.60 -9.33 16.63
N PHE A 336 19.03 -8.12 16.65
CA PHE A 336 18.72 -7.39 17.88
C PHE A 336 17.82 -8.19 18.82
N PHE A 337 16.76 -8.80 18.29
CA PHE A 337 15.86 -9.62 19.10
C PHE A 337 16.48 -10.92 19.60
N GLN A 338 17.51 -11.46 18.95
CA GLN A 338 18.25 -12.60 19.51
C GLN A 338 19.09 -12.22 20.72
N GLN A 339 19.62 -11.00 20.74
CA GLN A 339 20.41 -10.52 21.87
C GLN A 339 19.54 -10.08 23.04
N TRP A 340 18.38 -9.46 22.75
CA TRP A 340 17.52 -8.85 23.77
C TRP A 340 16.48 -9.80 24.35
N PHE A 341 15.91 -10.72 23.55
CA PHE A 341 14.84 -11.61 24.01
C PHE A 341 15.30 -13.07 24.20
N PRO A 342 14.81 -13.76 25.25
CA PRO A 342 15.02 -15.20 25.40
C PRO A 342 14.44 -15.96 24.22
N ARG A 343 15.05 -17.07 23.80
CA ARG A 343 14.69 -17.86 22.60
C ARG A 343 13.22 -18.27 22.50
N THR A 344 12.57 -18.52 23.63
CA THR A 344 11.16 -18.93 23.72
C THR A 344 10.17 -17.77 23.69
N PHE A 345 10.62 -16.53 23.90
CA PHE A 345 9.75 -15.37 23.91
C PHE A 345 9.42 -14.94 22.49
N LEU A 346 8.15 -15.04 22.11
CA LEU A 346 7.58 -14.57 20.85
C LEU A 346 8.37 -15.02 19.60
N PRO A 347 8.62 -16.33 19.42
CA PRO A 347 9.56 -16.82 18.41
C PRO A 347 9.21 -16.37 16.98
N THR A 348 7.92 -16.39 16.63
CA THR A 348 7.42 -16.00 15.30
C THR A 348 7.07 -14.51 15.19
N GLN A 349 6.59 -13.89 16.26
CA GLN A 349 6.13 -12.49 16.23
C GLN A 349 7.29 -11.47 16.16
N ARG A 350 8.54 -11.88 16.42
CA ARG A 350 9.73 -11.02 16.24
C ARG A 350 9.80 -10.36 14.87
N PHE A 351 9.40 -11.07 13.80
CA PHE A 351 9.38 -10.49 12.46
C PHE A 351 8.33 -9.39 12.30
N PHE A 352 7.20 -9.48 13.01
CA PHE A 352 6.21 -8.41 13.02
C PHE A 352 6.78 -7.15 13.71
N PHE A 353 7.39 -7.31 14.89
CA PHE A 353 8.02 -6.18 15.59
C PHE A 353 9.21 -5.61 14.82
N GLY A 354 9.97 -6.45 14.11
CA GLY A 354 11.08 -6.01 13.27
C GLY A 354 10.61 -5.12 12.11
N GLY A 355 9.52 -5.52 11.45
CA GLY A 355 8.89 -4.71 10.42
C GLY A 355 8.24 -3.46 11.01
N PHE A 356 7.69 -3.52 12.22
CA PHE A 356 7.16 -2.36 12.93
C PHE A 356 8.24 -1.30 13.17
N LEU A 357 9.39 -1.70 13.71
CA LEU A 357 10.55 -0.82 13.89
C LEU A 357 11.07 -0.26 12.57
N ALA A 358 11.11 -1.09 11.52
CA ALA A 358 11.46 -0.64 10.18
C ALA A 358 10.50 0.43 9.65
N GLY A 359 9.20 0.33 9.95
CA GLY A 359 8.21 1.31 9.53
C GLY A 359 8.30 2.65 10.26
N LEU A 360 8.95 2.74 11.43
CA LEU A 360 9.17 4.01 12.14
C LEU A 360 10.04 4.98 11.33
N TRP A 361 10.89 4.48 10.43
CA TRP A 361 11.65 5.32 9.51
C TRP A 361 10.77 6.19 8.61
N ALA A 362 9.47 5.87 8.46
CA ALA A 362 8.50 6.71 7.76
C ALA A 362 8.39 8.13 8.35
N TRP A 363 8.81 8.32 9.61
CA TRP A 363 8.92 9.63 10.23
C TRP A 363 9.77 10.61 9.43
N VAL A 364 10.86 10.13 8.80
CA VAL A 364 11.77 10.96 7.98
C VAL A 364 11.00 11.61 6.83
N GLU A 365 10.05 10.88 6.24
CA GLU A 365 9.31 11.29 5.06
C GLU A 365 7.85 11.68 5.38
N ARG A 366 7.57 12.03 6.64
CA ARG A 366 6.21 12.32 7.14
C ARG A 366 5.46 13.41 6.39
N LYS A 367 6.17 14.38 5.79
CA LYS A 367 5.57 15.53 5.07
C LYS A 367 5.23 15.22 3.60
N ASN A 368 6.04 14.42 2.93
CA ASN A 368 5.97 14.25 1.46
C ASN A 368 5.68 12.80 1.02
N GLY A 369 5.76 11.82 1.92
CA GLY A 369 5.69 10.38 1.63
C GLY A 369 4.30 9.78 1.55
N ARG A 370 3.23 10.57 1.67
CA ARG A 370 1.85 10.06 1.78
C ARG A 370 1.50 9.03 0.71
N GLY A 371 1.86 9.29 -0.56
CA GLY A 371 1.58 8.37 -1.66
C GLY A 371 2.28 7.01 -1.51
N VAL A 372 3.50 7.00 -0.98
CA VAL A 372 4.26 5.77 -0.71
C VAL A 372 3.67 5.03 0.48
N PHE A 373 3.30 5.72 1.55
CA PHE A 373 2.68 5.10 2.72
C PHE A 373 1.35 4.44 2.37
N LEU A 374 0.49 5.13 1.62
CA LEU A 374 -0.77 4.56 1.14
C LEU A 374 -0.55 3.42 0.14
N TYR A 375 0.51 3.45 -0.66
CA TYR A 375 0.87 2.32 -1.51
C TYR A 375 1.28 1.09 -0.68
N SER A 376 2.21 1.24 0.26
CA SER A 376 2.62 0.17 1.17
C SER A 376 1.46 -0.39 1.98
N ALA A 377 0.56 0.47 2.46
CA ALA A 377 -0.64 0.06 3.19
C ALA A 377 -1.59 -0.77 2.33
N ARG A 378 -1.84 -0.36 1.07
CA ARG A 378 -2.67 -1.14 0.14
C ARG A 378 -2.09 -2.51 -0.14
N VAL A 379 -0.78 -2.56 -0.36
CA VAL A 379 -0.03 -3.80 -0.58
C VAL A 379 -0.06 -4.70 0.66
N SER A 380 0.06 -4.12 1.85
CA SER A 380 -0.08 -4.84 3.12
C SER A 380 -1.49 -5.40 3.33
N VAL A 381 -2.54 -4.63 3.03
CA VAL A 381 -3.93 -5.11 3.14
C VAL A 381 -4.21 -6.26 2.17
N ASP A 382 -3.76 -6.15 0.92
CA ASP A 382 -3.87 -7.26 -0.05
C ASP A 382 -3.15 -8.52 0.43
N SER A 383 -1.93 -8.37 0.97
CA SER A 383 -1.17 -9.47 1.54
C SER A 383 -1.87 -10.08 2.77
N LEU A 384 -2.35 -9.24 3.69
CA LEU A 384 -3.04 -9.67 4.91
C LEU A 384 -4.32 -10.43 4.58
N TRP A 385 -5.10 -9.96 3.61
CA TRP A 385 -6.29 -10.66 3.14
C TRP A 385 -5.96 -12.08 2.65
N LYS A 386 -4.92 -12.22 1.82
CA LYS A 386 -4.45 -13.51 1.30
C LYS A 386 -3.94 -14.42 2.43
N VAL A 387 -3.19 -13.87 3.39
CA VAL A 387 -2.74 -14.62 4.57
C VAL A 387 -3.92 -15.11 5.39
N GLY A 388 -4.93 -14.26 5.65
CA GLY A 388 -6.11 -14.65 6.42
C GLY A 388 -6.96 -15.72 5.73
N VAL A 389 -7.04 -15.71 4.39
CA VAL A 389 -7.68 -16.81 3.63
C VAL A 389 -6.87 -18.10 3.79
N LYS A 390 -5.54 -18.04 3.65
CA LYS A 390 -4.65 -19.22 3.76
C LYS A 390 -4.68 -19.83 5.16
N ARG A 391 -4.65 -18.99 6.20
CA ARG A 391 -4.72 -19.39 7.62
C ARG A 391 -6.15 -19.66 8.11
N ARG A 392 -7.15 -19.58 7.23
CA ARG A 392 -8.58 -19.80 7.52
C ARG A 392 -9.15 -18.87 8.61
N TRP A 393 -8.62 -17.66 8.74
CA TRP A 393 -9.22 -16.62 9.60
C TRP A 393 -10.58 -16.14 9.05
N TRP A 394 -10.71 -16.12 7.72
CA TRP A 394 -11.96 -15.80 7.03
C TRP A 394 -12.12 -16.64 5.77
N LYS A 395 -13.37 -16.87 5.36
CA LYS A 395 -13.70 -17.58 4.12
C LYS A 395 -13.58 -16.62 2.93
N ALA A 396 -12.93 -17.07 1.85
CA ALA A 396 -12.85 -16.31 0.62
C ALA A 396 -14.26 -16.14 0.00
N MET A 397 -14.78 -14.92 0.01
CA MET A 397 -16.05 -14.60 -0.63
C MET A 397 -15.87 -14.41 -2.14
N LYS A 398 -16.65 -15.14 -2.94
CA LYS A 398 -16.69 -14.95 -4.40
C LYS A 398 -17.20 -13.53 -4.69
N GLY A 399 -16.37 -12.71 -5.33
CA GLY A 399 -16.72 -11.33 -5.69
C GLY A 399 -16.68 -10.33 -4.52
N GLY A 400 -16.01 -10.65 -3.41
CA GLY A 400 -15.85 -9.71 -2.28
C GLY A 400 -15.19 -8.39 -2.68
N ASP A 401 -14.29 -8.42 -3.67
CA ASP A 401 -13.65 -7.24 -4.24
C ASP A 401 -14.64 -6.29 -4.95
N VAL A 402 -15.71 -6.82 -5.55
CA VAL A 402 -16.79 -6.02 -6.15
C VAL A 402 -17.58 -5.30 -5.06
N TRP A 403 -17.91 -5.98 -3.96
CA TRP A 403 -18.59 -5.35 -2.83
C TRP A 403 -17.74 -4.27 -2.16
N VAL A 404 -16.44 -4.52 -1.99
CA VAL A 404 -15.50 -3.49 -1.50
C VAL A 404 -15.50 -2.27 -2.41
N PHE A 405 -15.52 -2.47 -3.73
CA PHE A 405 -15.60 -1.38 -4.69
C PHE A 405 -16.93 -0.61 -4.60
N VAL A 406 -18.07 -1.30 -4.50
CA VAL A 406 -19.39 -0.68 -4.31
C VAL A 406 -19.43 0.15 -3.04
N MET A 407 -18.95 -0.40 -1.92
CA MET A 407 -18.86 0.32 -0.64
C MET A 407 -17.94 1.55 -0.73
N ALA A 408 -16.82 1.45 -1.45
CA ALA A 408 -15.93 2.58 -1.68
C ALA A 408 -16.60 3.70 -2.52
N LEU A 409 -17.35 3.34 -3.56
CA LEU A 409 -18.15 4.29 -4.34
C LEU A 409 -19.25 4.94 -3.51
N MET A 410 -19.94 4.15 -2.68
CA MET A 410 -20.96 4.63 -1.76
C MET A 410 -20.38 5.67 -0.80
N LEU A 411 -19.28 5.33 -0.11
CA LEU A 411 -18.63 6.24 0.83
C LEU A 411 -18.15 7.53 0.14
N THR A 412 -17.52 7.40 -1.04
CA THR A 412 -17.09 8.58 -1.83
C THR A 412 -18.28 9.46 -2.22
N GLY A 413 -19.38 8.84 -2.65
CA GLY A 413 -20.61 9.54 -3.01
C GLY A 413 -21.22 10.28 -1.82
N VAL A 414 -21.36 9.62 -0.66
CA VAL A 414 -21.89 10.20 0.57
C VAL A 414 -21.04 11.37 1.04
N VAL A 415 -19.71 11.21 1.06
CA VAL A 415 -18.79 12.29 1.45
C VAL A 415 -18.96 13.49 0.54
N TYR A 416 -19.02 13.28 -0.79
CA TYR A 416 -19.16 14.38 -1.74
C TYR A 416 -20.53 15.09 -1.65
N GLU A 417 -21.62 14.36 -1.35
CA GLU A 417 -22.94 14.99 -1.07
C GLU A 417 -22.94 15.78 0.24
N ARG A 418 -22.19 15.33 1.24
CA ARG A 418 -22.15 15.96 2.56
C ARG A 418 -21.33 17.25 2.54
N ASP A 419 -20.14 17.17 1.95
CA ASP A 419 -19.19 18.26 1.78
C ASP A 419 -18.21 17.92 0.63
N ALA A 420 -18.33 18.63 -0.49
CA ALA A 420 -17.42 18.45 -1.62
C ALA A 420 -15.98 18.89 -1.30
N ARG A 421 -15.77 19.75 -0.28
CA ARG A 421 -14.45 20.26 0.13
C ARG A 421 -13.58 19.20 0.79
N ALA A 422 -14.19 18.20 1.44
CA ALA A 422 -13.50 17.04 2.02
C ALA A 422 -12.66 16.27 0.99
N VAL A 423 -13.01 16.36 -0.29
CA VAL A 423 -12.17 15.94 -1.41
C VAL A 423 -11.19 17.07 -1.76
N LYS A 424 -10.04 17.08 -1.08
CA LYS A 424 -9.02 18.13 -1.20
C LYS A 424 -8.40 18.28 -2.60
N GLU A 425 -8.47 17.23 -3.42
CA GLU A 425 -7.90 17.23 -4.76
C GLU A 425 -8.94 17.68 -5.81
N GLY A 426 -8.76 18.88 -6.37
CA GLY A 426 -9.69 19.44 -7.36
C GLY A 426 -9.88 18.58 -8.62
N SER A 427 -8.84 17.89 -9.10
CA SER A 427 -8.97 16.92 -10.21
C SER A 427 -9.94 15.79 -9.87
N TRP A 428 -9.96 15.35 -8.61
CA TRP A 428 -10.87 14.32 -8.15
C TRP A 428 -12.29 14.84 -7.97
N ARG A 429 -12.47 16.06 -7.44
CA ARG A 429 -13.80 16.71 -7.38
C ARG A 429 -14.45 16.79 -8.75
N LYS A 430 -13.71 17.30 -9.74
CA LYS A 430 -14.16 17.36 -11.13
C LYS A 430 -14.43 15.97 -11.73
N GLY A 431 -13.61 14.98 -11.35
CA GLY A 431 -13.80 13.59 -11.74
C GLY A 431 -15.11 13.00 -11.20
N ILE A 432 -15.43 13.22 -9.93
CA ILE A 432 -16.67 12.72 -9.29
C ILE A 432 -17.90 13.39 -9.93
N SER A 433 -17.88 14.71 -10.12
CA SER A 433 -18.93 15.46 -10.83
C SER A 433 -19.12 14.94 -12.27
N TRP A 434 -18.02 14.63 -12.97
CA TRP A 434 -18.08 14.05 -14.31
C TRP A 434 -18.69 12.64 -14.31
N VAL A 435 -18.37 11.80 -13.34
CA VAL A 435 -18.96 10.46 -13.18
C VAL A 435 -20.47 10.58 -12.93
N ARG A 436 -20.91 11.54 -12.11
CA ARG A 436 -22.35 11.84 -11.87
C ARG A 436 -23.08 12.38 -13.10
N GLY A 437 -22.34 12.92 -14.06
CA GLY A 437 -22.91 13.49 -15.28
C GLY A 437 -23.41 14.93 -15.11
N GLU A 438 -22.83 15.66 -14.14
CA GLU A 438 -23.03 17.09 -13.86
C GLU A 438 -22.01 17.97 -14.60
N GLY A 439 -21.09 17.34 -15.34
CA GLY A 439 -20.02 18.01 -16.09
C GLY A 439 -18.68 17.99 -15.34
N PHE A 440 -17.61 18.44 -16.00
CA PHE A 440 -16.27 18.54 -15.41
C PHE A 440 -16.13 19.88 -14.66
N LYS A 441 -16.97 20.09 -13.64
CA LYS A 441 -17.04 21.31 -12.82
C LYS A 441 -16.67 21.00 -11.37
N ASP A 442 -16.23 22.03 -10.65
CA ASP A 442 -15.85 21.93 -9.24
C ASP A 442 -16.85 22.71 -8.39
N TRP A 443 -17.90 22.02 -7.92
CA TRP A 443 -19.00 22.63 -7.17
C TRP A 443 -18.59 23.24 -5.83
N SER A 444 -17.43 22.85 -5.28
CA SER A 444 -16.92 23.42 -4.03
C SER A 444 -16.56 24.91 -4.12
N ILE A 445 -16.19 25.38 -5.32
CA ILE A 445 -15.80 26.78 -5.56
C ILE A 445 -17.04 27.67 -5.77
N ASP A 446 -18.09 27.12 -6.38
CA ASP A 446 -19.35 27.86 -6.60
C ASP A 446 -20.09 28.11 -5.26
N GLU A 447 -19.98 27.20 -4.30
CA GLU A 447 -20.46 27.41 -2.93
C GLU A 447 -19.71 28.53 -2.20
N ASP A 448 -18.38 28.63 -2.36
CA ASP A 448 -17.60 29.75 -1.79
C ASP A 448 -18.08 31.09 -2.35
N PHE A 449 -18.31 31.20 -3.67
CA PHE A 449 -18.84 32.43 -4.27
C PHE A 449 -20.26 32.77 -3.79
N ALA A 450 -21.10 31.76 -3.55
CA ALA A 450 -22.46 31.95 -3.04
C ALA A 450 -22.48 32.37 -1.56
N GLU A 451 -21.63 31.76 -0.72
CA GLU A 451 -21.46 32.12 0.69
C GLU A 451 -20.85 33.53 0.83
N GLU A 452 -19.80 33.84 0.06
CA GLU A 452 -19.11 35.14 0.09
C GLU A 452 -19.99 36.28 -0.47
N SER A 453 -20.91 35.98 -1.40
CA SER A 453 -21.90 36.95 -1.88
C SER A 453 -23.06 37.13 -0.89
N ALA A 454 -23.47 36.08 -0.18
CA ALA A 454 -24.48 36.19 0.89
C ALA A 454 -23.94 36.95 2.12
N GLU A 455 -22.65 36.80 2.45
CA GLU A 455 -22.00 37.52 3.55
C GLU A 455 -21.74 39.01 3.24
N LYS A 456 -21.70 39.40 1.96
CA LYS A 456 -21.61 40.81 1.53
C LYS A 456 -22.95 41.54 1.46
N ILE A 457 -24.07 40.82 1.60
CA ILE A 457 -25.44 41.37 1.52
C ILE A 457 -26.05 41.54 2.93
N ASN A 458 -25.48 40.89 3.95
CA ASN A 458 -25.72 41.18 5.37
C ASN A 458 -24.66 42.14 5.91
#